data_AF-A0A963MW62-F1
#
_entry.id   AF-A0A963MW62-F1
#
_cell.length_a   1.000
_cell.length_b   1.000
_cell.length_c   1.000
_cell.angle_alpha   90.00
_cell.angle_beta   90.00
_cell.angle_gamma   90.00
#
_symmetry.space_group_name_H-M   'P 1'
#
loop_
_entity.id
_entity.type
_entity.pdbx_description
1 polymer ?
#
loop_
_entity_poly.entity_id
_entity_poly.type
_entity_poly.pdbx_seq_one_letter_code
_entity_poly.pdbx_strand_id
1 'polypeptide(L)'
;MAKRWYVVHAYSGFEHQVKRSLHDRIGRSGLDDKFGDVLVPTEEVVEMRQGQKRRSERKFFPGYVLVQIETNQDGRSIRIDDESWHLVKET
;
A
#
# COMPACT_ATOMS: atom_id res chain seq x y z
N MET A 1 -8.55 3.84 -19.31
CA MET A 1 -7.91 4.12 -18.01
C MET A 1 -7.06 2.92 -17.63
N ALA A 2 -5.90 3.14 -17.01
CA ALA A 2 -4.98 2.06 -16.67
C ALA A 2 -4.55 2.18 -15.21
N LYS A 3 -4.72 1.09 -14.46
CA LYS A 3 -4.23 0.99 -13.09
C LYS A 3 -2.73 0.70 -13.09
N ARG A 4 -1.96 1.52 -12.40
CA ARG A 4 -0.50 1.40 -12.29
C ARG A 4 -0.11 1.22 -10.84
N TRP A 5 0.98 0.49 -10.61
CA TRP A 5 1.53 0.26 -9.28
C TRP A 5 2.41 1.43 -8.86
N TYR A 6 2.15 1.94 -7.67
CA TYR A 6 2.92 2.97 -7.00
C TYR A 6 3.46 2.45 -5.68
N VAL A 7 4.63 2.98 -5.31
CA VAL A 7 5.30 2.64 -4.06
C VAL A 7 5.12 3.80 -3.10
N VAL A 8 4.53 3.51 -1.95
CA VAL A 8 4.33 4.44 -0.85
C VAL A 8 5.32 4.08 0.25
N HIS A 9 6.08 5.07 0.70
CA HIS A 9 6.98 4.88 1.82
C HIS A 9 6.21 5.10 3.13
N ALA A 10 6.20 4.10 3.98
CA ALA A 10 5.53 4.07 5.27
C ALA A 10 6.56 3.90 6.40
N TYR A 11 6.19 4.26 7.63
CA TYR A 11 7.04 3.98 8.79
C TYR A 11 7.09 2.47 9.07
N SER A 12 8.31 1.95 9.28
CA SER A 12 8.54 0.54 9.60
C SER A 12 7.78 0.14 10.87
N GLY A 13 6.96 -0.92 10.77
CA GLY A 13 6.09 -1.39 11.86
C GLY A 13 4.63 -0.95 11.71
N PHE A 14 4.36 0.04 10.87
CA PHE A 14 3.03 0.56 10.62
C PHE A 14 2.47 0.16 9.25
N GLU A 15 3.17 -0.64 8.44
CA GLU A 15 2.76 -0.97 7.07
C GLU A 15 1.35 -1.58 6.99
N HIS A 16 1.04 -2.52 7.90
CA HIS A 16 -0.31 -3.10 7.99
C HIS A 16 -1.36 -2.10 8.45
N GLN A 17 -0.99 -1.12 9.28
CA GLN A 17 -1.89 -0.05 9.70
C GLN A 17 -2.10 0.95 8.56
N VAL A 18 -1.05 1.31 7.82
CA VAL A 18 -1.12 2.18 6.63
C VAL A 18 -2.00 1.53 5.56
N LYS A 19 -1.86 0.22 5.30
CA LYS A 19 -2.76 -0.51 4.39
C LYS A 19 -4.22 -0.38 4.82
N ARG A 20 -4.53 -0.56 6.11
CA ARG A 20 -5.91 -0.42 6.63
C ARG A 20 -6.40 1.02 6.53
N SER A 21 -5.59 2.00 6.95
CA SER A 21 -5.93 3.42 6.87
C SER A 21 -6.15 3.88 5.43
N LEU A 22 -5.35 3.41 4.48
CA LEU A 22 -5.54 3.66 3.06
C LEU A 22 -6.89 3.12 2.60
N HIS A 23 -7.20 1.86 2.92
CA HIS A 23 -8.47 1.25 2.53
C HIS A 23 -9.68 1.98 3.14
N ASP A 24 -9.60 2.37 4.40
CA ASP A 24 -10.65 3.14 5.07
C ASP A 24 -10.81 4.54 4.46
N ARG A 25 -9.70 5.23 4.15
CA ARG A 25 -9.73 6.56 3.52
C ARG A 25 -10.31 6.48 2.11
N ILE A 26 -9.89 5.50 1.31
CA ILE A 26 -10.42 5.27 -0.04
C ILE A 26 -11.93 5.09 0.00
N GLY A 27 -12.42 4.22 0.90
CA GLY A 27 -13.85 4.00 1.09
C GLY A 27 -14.63 5.22 1.57
N ARG A 28 -14.02 6.04 2.45
CA ARG A 28 -14.63 7.31 2.91
C ARG A 28 -14.69 8.36 1.80
N SER A 29 -13.70 8.39 0.92
CA SER A 29 -13.64 9.33 -0.21
C SER A 29 -14.46 8.86 -1.41
N GLY A 30 -14.99 7.63 -1.41
CA GLY A 30 -15.71 7.06 -2.55
C GLY A 30 -14.84 6.87 -3.78
N LEU A 31 -13.53 6.65 -3.57
CA LEU A 31 -12.54 6.49 -4.64
C LEU A 31 -12.20 5.02 -4.91
N ASP A 32 -13.00 4.07 -4.43
CA ASP A 32 -12.77 2.63 -4.60
C ASP A 32 -12.59 2.21 -6.06
N ASP A 33 -13.24 2.88 -7.00
CA ASP A 33 -13.07 2.62 -8.43
C ASP A 33 -11.67 3.00 -8.94
N LYS A 34 -11.11 4.09 -8.39
CA LYS A 34 -9.79 4.63 -8.78
C LYS A 34 -8.64 3.88 -8.13
N PHE A 35 -8.85 3.29 -6.96
CA PHE A 35 -7.83 2.47 -6.31
C PHE A 35 -8.03 0.99 -6.70
N GLY A 36 -6.94 0.24 -6.70
CA GLY A 36 -6.97 -1.20 -6.91
C GLY A 36 -6.49 -1.90 -5.65
N ASP A 37 -5.61 -2.88 -5.84
CA ASP A 37 -5.03 -3.62 -4.73
C ASP A 37 -3.97 -2.82 -3.96
N VAL A 38 -3.96 -3.01 -2.64
CA VAL A 38 -2.93 -2.52 -1.72
C VAL A 38 -2.19 -3.70 -1.11
N LEU A 39 -0.89 -3.80 -1.40
CA LEU A 39 0.00 -4.88 -0.99
C LEU A 39 1.08 -4.37 -0.05
N VAL A 40 1.42 -5.17 0.95
CA VAL A 40 2.55 -4.92 1.85
C VAL A 40 3.55 -6.04 1.61
N PRO A 41 4.79 -5.74 1.18
CA PRO A 41 5.84 -6.73 0.94
C PRO A 41 6.50 -7.17 2.26
N THR A 42 5.71 -7.80 3.13
CA THR A 42 6.17 -8.43 4.37
C THR A 42 6.06 -9.95 4.26
N GLU A 43 7.06 -10.68 4.76
CA GLU A 43 7.02 -12.14 4.84
C GLU A 43 6.92 -12.57 6.31
N GLU A 44 5.84 -13.27 6.66
CA GLU A 44 5.67 -13.87 7.98
C GLU A 44 6.57 -15.10 8.09
N VAL A 45 7.69 -15.00 8.81
CA VAL A 45 8.55 -16.16 9.09
C VAL A 45 8.14 -16.77 10.41
N VAL A 46 7.76 -18.05 10.40
CA VAL A 46 7.48 -18.78 11.64
C VAL A 46 8.77 -19.44 12.10
N GLU A 47 9.50 -18.79 12.99
CA GLU A 47 10.68 -19.40 13.61
C GLU A 47 10.26 -20.24 14.83
N MET A 48 10.66 -21.50 14.85
CA MET A 48 10.63 -22.31 16.08
C MET A 48 11.91 -22.08 16.86
N ARG A 49 11.81 -21.55 18.08
CA ARG A 49 12.95 -21.46 19.02
C ARG A 49 12.51 -22.04 20.36
N GLN A 50 13.23 -23.06 20.85
CA GLN A 50 12.93 -23.78 22.10
C GLN A 50 11.50 -24.36 22.19
N GLY A 51 10.98 -24.92 21.10
CA GLY A 51 9.66 -25.57 21.11
C GLY A 51 8.45 -24.63 21.13
N GLN A 52 8.65 -23.31 21.24
CA GLN A 52 7.59 -22.31 21.06
C GLN A 52 7.65 -21.72 19.63
N LYS A 53 6.48 -21.67 18.98
CA LYS A 53 6.32 -20.98 17.69
C LYS A 53 6.31 -19.47 17.96
N ARG A 54 7.38 -18.77 17.58
CA ARG A 54 7.37 -17.31 17.52
C ARG A 54 7.15 -16.90 16.06
N ARG A 55 6.10 -16.11 15.81
CA ARG A 55 5.97 -15.40 14.53
C ARG A 55 7.02 -14.29 14.52
N SER A 56 7.98 -14.37 13.62
CA SER A 56 9.03 -13.38 13.40
C SER A 56 8.84 -12.85 11.98
N GLU A 57 8.39 -11.61 11.84
CA GLU A 57 8.20 -11.02 10.51
C GLU A 57 9.58 -10.62 9.95
N ARG A 58 10.00 -11.23 8.84
CA ARG A 58 11.23 -10.81 8.14
C ARG A 58 10.82 -9.89 7.00
N LYS A 59 11.12 -8.61 7.17
CA LYS A 59 10.77 -7.57 6.20
C LYS A 59 11.82 -7.54 5.10
N PHE A 60 11.43 -7.88 3.87
CA PHE A 60 12.31 -7.75 2.69
C PHE A 60 12.52 -6.27 2.33
N PHE A 61 11.50 -5.44 2.55
CA PHE A 61 11.53 -3.98 2.34
C PHE A 61 10.76 -3.28 3.46
N PRO A 62 11.38 -3.08 4.65
CA PRO A 62 10.71 -2.41 5.75
C PRO A 62 10.37 -0.96 5.36
N GLY A 63 9.10 -0.60 5.52
CA GLY A 63 8.58 0.75 5.25
C GLY A 63 8.08 0.97 3.83
N TYR A 64 7.68 -0.07 3.10
CA TYR A 64 7.10 0.08 1.77
C TYR A 64 5.70 -0.52 1.69
N VAL A 65 4.80 0.18 1.00
CA VAL A 65 3.44 -0.27 0.67
C VAL A 65 3.23 -0.05 -0.81
N LEU A 66 2.76 -1.09 -1.50
CA LEU A 66 2.42 -1.04 -2.92
C LEU A 66 0.95 -0.73 -3.04
N VAL A 67 0.62 0.32 -3.78
CA VAL A 67 -0.76 0.75 -4.04
C VAL A 67 -0.97 0.78 -5.54
N GLN A 68 -2.04 0.14 -6.00
CA GLN A 68 -2.50 0.27 -7.36
C GLN A 68 -3.43 1.49 -7.48
N ILE A 69 -3.08 2.44 -8.34
CA ILE A 69 -3.83 3.69 -8.57
C ILE A 69 -4.19 3.79 -10.05
N GLU A 70 -5.42 4.20 -10.34
CA GLU A 70 -5.89 4.51 -11.68
C GLU A 70 -5.18 5.75 -12.21
N THR A 71 -4.67 5.63 -13.42
CA THR A 71 -3.99 6.71 -14.12
C THR A 71 -4.65 6.97 -15.45
N ASN A 72 -4.74 8.24 -15.77
CA ASN A 72 -5.19 8.73 -17.05
C ASN A 72 -3.98 9.01 -17.92
N GLN A 73 -3.97 8.43 -19.10
CA GLN A 73 -2.93 8.69 -20.09
C GLN A 73 -3.47 9.75 -21.05
N ASP A 74 -3.00 10.97 -20.90
CA ASP A 74 -3.27 12.06 -21.84
C ASP A 74 -2.03 12.25 -22.73
N GLY A 75 -2.06 11.63 -23.90
CA GLY A 75 -0.92 11.55 -24.81
C GLY A 75 0.26 10.75 -24.24
N ARG A 76 1.41 11.41 -24.03
CA ARG A 76 2.64 10.80 -23.46
C ARG A 76 2.76 10.98 -21.94
N SER A 77 1.90 11.80 -21.32
CA SER A 77 1.95 12.05 -19.88
C SER A 77 0.98 11.14 -19.13
N ILE A 78 1.49 10.55 -18.05
CA ILE A 78 0.70 9.79 -17.09
C ILE A 78 0.27 10.78 -16.01
N ARG A 79 -1.05 10.94 -15.83
CA ARG A 79 -1.62 11.79 -14.79
C ARG A 79 -2.33 10.93 -13.76
N ILE A 80 -2.03 11.20 -12.49
CA ILE A 80 -2.77 10.70 -11.35
C ILE A 80 -3.76 11.80 -10.98
N ASP A 81 -4.97 11.44 -10.61
CA ASP A 81 -5.93 12.43 -10.10
C ASP A 81 -5.40 13.04 -8.79
N ASP A 82 -5.47 14.36 -8.67
CA ASP A 82 -4.93 15.09 -7.52
C ASP A 82 -5.53 14.59 -6.19
N GLU A 83 -6.81 14.22 -6.17
CA GLU A 83 -7.47 13.64 -4.99
C GLU A 83 -6.83 12.32 -4.56
N SER A 84 -6.50 11.45 -5.52
CA SER A 84 -5.88 10.15 -5.24
C SER A 84 -4.45 10.33 -4.72
N TRP A 85 -3.71 11.28 -5.31
CA TRP A 85 -2.36 11.61 -4.85
C TRP A 85 -2.35 12.23 -3.45
N HIS A 86 -3.28 13.13 -3.16
CA HIS A 86 -3.38 13.77 -1.85
C HIS A 86 -3.69 12.76 -0.74
N LEU A 87 -4.63 11.84 -0.99
CA LEU A 87 -5.01 10.80 -0.04
C LEU A 87 -3.83 9.90 0.34
N VAL A 88 -3.03 9.49 -0.66
CA VAL A 88 -1.83 8.67 -0.43
C VAL A 88 -0.75 9.44 0.33
N LYS A 89 -0.57 10.73 0.03
CA LYS A 89 0.46 11.57 0.67
C LYS A 89 0.15 11.91 2.14
N GLU A 90 -1.13 11.94 2.50
CA GLU A 90 -1.59 12.26 3.86
C GLU A 90 -1.66 11.06 4.82
N THR A 91 -1.27 9.86 4.37
CA THR A 91 -1.34 8.61 5.15
C THR A 91 0.04 8.13 5.57
#